data_AF-A0A354Z5T5-F1
#
_entry.id   AF-A0A354Z5T5-F1
#
_cell.length_a   1.000
_cell.length_b   1.000
_cell.length_c   1.000
_cell.angle_alpha   90.00
_cell.angle_beta   90.00
_cell.angle_gamma   90.00
#
_symmetry.space_group_name_H-M   'P 1'
#
loop_
_entity.id
_entity.type
_entity.pdbx_description
1 polymer ?
#
loop_
_entity_poly.entity_id
_entity_poly.type
_entity_poly.pdbx_seq_one_letter_code
_entity_poly.pdbx_strand_id
1 'polypeptide(L)'
;GGLLDERGKVIDSINLSTEYATLIGQPWLHSGMRVKIEQIHDLLVRLPPSSSVSITRPDELAKELFTHRGSGTLVRCGEKIRRFSSWKAVDLKRLRALIESSFGRRLSRDYFERTKPCRIYLSEHYRAAIVLTREGGLTHMDKFAVGEEAQGEGLGRAIWQVMHAENPQLFWRSRRGNPINEFYFANADGAMKDARWTVFWYGMGDDWSRIRAAVEHCRTRPATLKD
;
A
#
# COMPACT_ATOMS: atom_id res chain seq x y z
N GLY A 1 14.07 -17.25 15.26
CA GLY A 1 14.28 -16.38 16.44
C GLY A 1 13.55 -15.11 16.11
N GLY A 2 12.68 -14.62 16.99
CA GLY A 2 11.77 -13.51 16.67
C GLY A 2 10.72 -13.34 17.77
N LEU A 3 9.79 -12.42 17.57
CA LEU A 3 8.59 -12.27 18.38
C LEU A 3 7.55 -13.31 17.94
N LEU A 4 6.83 -13.87 18.90
CA LEU A 4 5.85 -14.94 18.65
C LEU A 4 4.44 -14.39 18.76
N ASP A 5 3.53 -14.89 17.92
CA ASP A 5 2.09 -14.63 18.00
C ASP A 5 1.38 -15.54 19.03
N GLU A 6 0.06 -15.41 19.13
CA GLU A 6 -0.80 -16.24 20.01
C GLU A 6 -0.61 -17.76 19.80
N ARG A 7 -0.19 -18.19 18.61
CA ARG A 7 -0.03 -19.59 18.21
C ARG A 7 1.40 -20.08 18.38
N GLY A 8 2.28 -19.26 18.94
CA GLY A 8 3.71 -19.54 19.06
C GLY A 8 4.47 -19.48 17.73
N LYS A 9 3.88 -18.89 16.68
CA LYS A 9 4.54 -18.72 15.38
C LYS A 9 5.26 -17.38 15.34
N VAL A 10 6.40 -17.31 14.66
CA VAL A 10 7.13 -16.06 14.47
C VAL A 10 6.29 -15.06 13.67
N ILE A 11 6.15 -13.86 14.20
CA ILE A 11 5.62 -12.68 13.50
C ILE A 11 6.74 -12.18 12.60
N ASP A 12 6.52 -12.19 11.29
CA ASP A 12 7.52 -11.81 10.30
C ASP A 12 7.76 -10.29 10.26
N SER A 13 6.70 -9.50 10.39
CA SER A 13 6.77 -8.04 10.31
C SER A 13 5.77 -7.36 11.24
N ILE A 14 6.16 -6.21 11.81
CA ILE A 14 5.30 -5.34 12.63
C ILE A 14 5.44 -3.89 12.14
N ASN A 15 4.32 -3.25 11.79
CA ASN A 15 4.26 -1.81 11.52
C ASN A 15 3.66 -1.07 12.72
N LEU A 16 4.51 -0.38 13.48
CA LEU A 16 4.10 0.27 14.73
C LEU A 16 3.06 1.38 14.52
N SER A 17 3.12 2.13 13.41
CA SER A 17 2.16 3.22 13.15
C SER A 17 0.72 2.75 13.01
N THR A 18 0.50 1.49 12.60
CA THR A 18 -0.83 0.91 12.38
C THR A 18 -1.19 -0.16 13.40
N GLU A 19 -0.22 -0.93 13.89
CA GLU A 19 -0.47 -2.15 14.67
C GLU A 19 -0.17 -2.00 16.16
N TYR A 20 0.61 -0.99 16.58
CA TYR A 20 1.13 -0.90 17.95
C TYR A 20 0.03 -0.96 19.01
N ALA A 21 -1.02 -0.15 18.86
CA ALA A 21 -2.12 -0.08 19.82
C ALA A 21 -2.87 -1.42 19.93
N THR A 22 -3.16 -2.05 18.79
CA THR A 22 -3.81 -3.36 18.73
C THR A 22 -2.93 -4.46 19.32
N LEU A 23 -1.62 -4.40 19.07
CA LEU A 23 -0.64 -5.39 19.50
C LEU A 23 -0.42 -5.34 21.01
N ILE A 24 -0.19 -4.17 21.59
CA ILE A 24 -0.03 -3.97 23.05
C ILE A 24 -1.30 -4.35 23.82
N GLY A 25 -2.47 -4.25 23.19
CA GLY A 25 -3.74 -4.67 23.78
C GLY A 25 -3.99 -6.18 23.78
N GLN A 26 -3.14 -6.99 23.12
CA GLN A 26 -3.35 -8.44 23.05
C GLN A 26 -3.03 -9.14 24.38
N PRO A 27 -3.88 -10.07 24.85
CA PRO A 27 -3.67 -10.76 26.12
C PRO A 27 -2.44 -11.70 26.12
N TRP A 28 -2.08 -12.25 24.95
CA TRP A 28 -0.91 -13.12 24.78
C TRP A 28 0.41 -12.33 24.77
N LEU A 29 0.36 -11.00 24.59
CA LEU A 29 1.54 -10.14 24.56
C LEU A 29 1.86 -9.62 25.97
N HIS A 30 2.49 -10.44 26.79
CA HIS A 30 2.79 -10.12 28.19
C HIS A 30 4.29 -10.17 28.53
N SER A 31 4.61 -9.72 29.75
CA SER A 31 5.94 -9.82 30.36
C SER A 31 7.04 -9.17 29.50
N GLY A 32 8.19 -9.84 29.34
CA GLY A 32 9.34 -9.28 28.61
C GLY A 32 9.09 -9.02 27.12
N MET A 33 8.10 -9.68 26.49
CA MET A 33 7.80 -9.46 25.08
C MET A 33 7.14 -8.09 24.87
N ARG A 34 6.24 -7.69 25.78
CA ARG A 34 5.64 -6.36 25.79
C ARG A 34 6.68 -5.27 25.98
N VAL A 35 7.56 -5.42 26.97
CA VAL A 35 8.63 -4.45 27.25
C VAL A 35 9.55 -4.27 26.03
N LYS A 36 9.88 -5.35 25.32
CA LYS A 36 10.68 -5.26 24.08
C LYS A 36 9.99 -4.42 23.01
N ILE A 37 8.69 -4.60 22.80
CA ILE A 37 7.94 -3.84 21.79
C ILE A 37 7.84 -2.36 22.19
N GLU A 38 7.60 -2.06 23.47
CA GLU A 38 7.59 -0.68 23.99
C GLU A 38 8.96 0.00 23.78
N GLN A 39 10.06 -0.69 24.10
CA GLN A 39 11.42 -0.16 23.89
C GLN A 39 11.76 0.04 22.40
N ILE A 40 11.38 -0.90 21.55
CA ILE A 40 11.59 -0.79 20.09
C ILE A 40 10.77 0.37 19.53
N HIS A 41 9.54 0.56 20.01
CA HIS A 41 8.71 1.70 19.65
C HIS A 41 9.39 3.01 20.04
N ASP A 42 9.82 3.16 21.29
CA ASP A 42 10.45 4.39 21.77
C ASP A 42 11.76 4.72 21.06
N LEU A 43 12.50 3.69 20.62
CA LEU A 43 13.69 3.85 19.77
C LEU A 43 13.31 4.33 18.36
N LEU A 44 12.40 3.62 17.70
CA LEU A 44 12.06 3.87 16.29
C LEU A 44 11.35 5.21 16.07
N VAL A 45 10.57 5.69 17.05
CA VAL A 45 9.93 7.02 16.98
C VAL A 45 10.96 8.16 16.96
N ARG A 46 12.20 7.94 17.40
CA ARG A 46 13.28 8.94 17.41
C ARG A 46 14.23 8.83 16.22
N LEU A 47 14.09 7.79 15.39
CA LEU A 47 14.94 7.53 14.24
C LEU A 47 14.26 7.96 12.93
N PRO A 48 15.01 8.12 11.83
CA PRO A 48 14.43 8.35 10.52
C PRO A 48 13.41 7.26 10.14
N PRO A 49 12.32 7.56 9.39
CA PRO A 49 11.29 6.59 9.03
C PRO A 49 11.78 5.35 8.28
N SER A 50 12.93 5.45 7.60
CA SER A 50 13.60 4.33 6.92
C SER A 50 14.32 3.35 7.87
N SER A 51 14.41 3.68 9.16
CA SER A 51 15.01 2.81 10.16
C SER A 51 14.09 1.66 10.54
N SER A 52 14.70 0.52 10.85
CA SER A 52 14.01 -0.69 11.30
C SER A 52 14.81 -1.40 12.38
N VAL A 53 14.12 -2.11 13.26
CA VAL A 53 14.74 -3.07 14.18
C VAL A 53 14.45 -4.47 13.66
N SER A 54 15.46 -5.32 13.64
CA SER A 54 15.28 -6.74 13.33
C SER A 54 15.65 -7.61 14.53
N ILE A 55 14.80 -8.59 14.82
CA ILE A 55 15.02 -9.61 15.85
C ILE A 55 15.09 -10.96 15.13
N THR A 56 16.30 -11.51 15.01
CA THR A 56 16.54 -12.80 14.35
C THR A 56 17.56 -13.64 15.10
N ARG A 57 17.87 -14.84 14.61
CA ARG A 57 18.99 -15.65 15.13
C ARG A 57 20.31 -15.26 14.42
N PRO A 58 21.48 -15.41 15.05
CA PRO A 58 22.76 -15.03 14.43
C PRO A 58 23.03 -15.70 13.08
N ASP A 59 22.69 -16.99 12.95
CA ASP A 59 22.82 -17.80 11.73
C ASP A 59 21.84 -17.38 10.61
N GLU A 60 20.78 -16.67 10.98
CA GLU A 60 19.70 -16.22 10.09
C GLU A 60 19.82 -14.73 9.70
N LEU A 61 20.85 -14.03 10.20
CA LEU A 61 21.03 -12.59 10.03
C LEU A 61 21.10 -12.17 8.54
N ALA A 62 21.87 -12.90 7.73
CA ALA A 62 22.01 -12.56 6.31
C ALA A 62 20.68 -12.70 5.56
N LYS A 63 19.92 -13.76 5.86
CA LYS A 63 18.60 -13.98 5.24
C LYS A 63 17.60 -12.92 5.67
N GLU A 64 17.64 -12.52 6.93
CA GLU A 64 16.81 -11.44 7.46
C GLU A 64 17.10 -10.08 6.83
N LEU A 65 18.38 -9.73 6.64
CA LEU A 65 18.76 -8.41 6.13
C LEU A 65 18.63 -8.27 4.61
N PHE A 66 18.81 -9.36 3.86
CA PHE A 66 18.95 -9.31 2.40
C PHE A 66 17.84 -10.03 1.62
N THR A 67 16.78 -10.50 2.29
CA THR A 67 15.63 -11.10 1.60
C THR A 67 14.31 -10.46 2.02
N HIS A 68 13.33 -10.45 1.13
CA HIS A 68 12.01 -9.87 1.41
C HIS A 68 11.20 -10.65 2.45
N ARG A 69 11.46 -11.95 2.61
CA ARG A 69 10.74 -12.81 3.57
C ARG A 69 11.38 -12.81 4.95
N GLY A 70 12.69 -12.60 5.02
CA GLY A 70 13.46 -12.73 6.24
C GLY A 70 13.39 -14.10 6.91
N SER A 71 13.81 -14.15 8.16
CA SER A 71 13.74 -15.32 9.05
C SER A 71 13.65 -14.96 10.54
N GLY A 72 13.31 -13.70 10.83
CA GLY A 72 13.00 -13.21 12.17
C GLY A 72 11.77 -12.31 12.17
N THR A 73 11.80 -11.31 13.05
CA THR A 73 10.76 -10.27 13.13
C THR A 73 11.36 -8.92 12.78
N LEU A 74 10.82 -8.30 11.74
CA LEU A 74 11.18 -6.95 11.31
C LEU A 74 10.17 -5.94 11.85
N VAL A 75 10.63 -5.03 12.70
CA VAL A 75 9.80 -3.97 13.28
C VAL A 75 10.16 -2.64 12.64
N ARG A 76 9.15 -1.93 12.14
CA ARG A 76 9.29 -0.59 11.53
C ARG A 76 8.37 0.38 12.24
N CYS A 77 8.80 1.64 12.34
CA CYS A 77 7.89 2.71 12.77
C CYS A 77 6.69 2.79 11.81
N GLY A 78 6.96 2.61 10.51
CA GLY A 78 6.00 2.80 9.44
C GLY A 78 5.57 4.27 9.32
N GLU A 79 4.60 4.52 8.46
CA GLU A 79 4.08 5.86 8.23
C GLU A 79 2.58 5.88 8.46
N LYS A 80 2.10 6.92 9.15
CA LYS A 80 0.66 7.16 9.24
C LYS A 80 0.10 7.40 7.84
N ILE A 81 -1.00 6.73 7.53
CA ILE A 81 -1.73 6.93 6.28
C ILE A 81 -2.85 7.94 6.54
N ARG A 82 -2.74 9.11 5.90
CA ARG A 82 -3.73 10.18 5.98
C ARG A 82 -4.75 10.03 4.86
N ARG A 83 -6.00 10.40 5.16
CA ARG A 83 -7.13 10.33 4.23
C ARG A 83 -7.61 11.73 3.86
N PHE A 84 -7.80 11.96 2.56
CA PHE A 84 -8.35 13.22 2.04
C PHE A 84 -9.50 12.95 1.08
N SER A 85 -10.44 13.89 0.98
CA SER A 85 -11.58 13.83 0.04
C SER A 85 -11.43 14.75 -1.17
N SER A 86 -10.40 15.59 -1.20
CA SER A 86 -10.13 16.53 -2.28
C SER A 86 -8.65 16.93 -2.29
N TRP A 87 -8.23 17.64 -3.34
CA TRP A 87 -6.87 18.18 -3.47
C TRP A 87 -6.52 19.30 -2.48
N LYS A 88 -7.50 19.92 -1.81
CA LYS A 88 -7.30 21.18 -1.06
C LYS A 88 -6.25 21.10 0.06
N ALA A 89 -6.11 19.93 0.69
CA ALA A 89 -5.19 19.71 1.81
C ALA A 89 -4.00 18.80 1.43
N VAL A 90 -3.75 18.64 0.13
CA VAL A 90 -2.68 17.80 -0.41
C VAL A 90 -1.64 18.68 -1.11
N ASP A 91 -0.37 18.48 -0.78
CA ASP A 91 0.74 19.08 -1.51
C ASP A 91 0.87 18.41 -2.88
N LEU A 92 0.30 19.06 -3.90
CA LEU A 92 0.27 18.54 -5.26
C LEU A 92 1.66 18.44 -5.90
N LYS A 93 2.62 19.26 -5.46
CA LYS A 93 3.99 19.22 -5.97
C LYS A 93 4.69 17.94 -5.51
N ARG A 94 4.58 17.63 -4.21
CA ARG A 94 5.12 16.38 -3.64
C ARG A 94 4.39 15.14 -4.17
N LEU A 95 3.07 15.18 -4.28
CA LEU A 95 2.30 14.06 -4.84
C LEU A 95 2.67 13.80 -6.31
N ARG A 96 2.86 14.85 -7.11
CA ARG A 96 3.36 14.72 -8.48
C ARG A 96 4.74 14.06 -8.50
N ALA A 97 5.68 14.54 -7.68
CA ALA A 97 7.03 13.97 -7.62
C ALA A 97 6.99 12.47 -7.27
N LEU A 98 6.18 12.08 -6.28
CA LEU A 98 5.95 10.68 -5.91
C LEU A 98 5.40 9.86 -7.09
N ILE A 99 4.35 10.34 -7.75
CA ILE A 99 3.74 9.63 -8.89
C ILE A 99 4.77 9.48 -10.02
N GLU A 100 5.49 10.54 -10.37
CA GLU A 100 6.46 10.49 -11.47
C GLU A 100 7.64 9.57 -11.15
N SER A 101 8.14 9.57 -9.91
CA SER A 101 9.17 8.64 -9.43
C SER A 101 8.67 7.19 -9.47
N SER A 102 7.48 6.92 -8.93
CA SER A 102 6.94 5.56 -8.84
C SER A 102 6.68 4.91 -10.21
N PHE A 103 6.26 5.69 -11.20
CA PHE A 103 5.93 5.20 -12.54
C PHE A 103 7.05 5.39 -13.58
N GLY A 104 8.13 6.11 -13.24
CA GLY A 104 9.21 6.46 -14.17
C GLY A 104 8.75 7.29 -15.38
N ARG A 105 7.63 8.02 -15.26
CA ARG A 105 6.94 8.72 -16.37
C ARG A 105 6.37 10.05 -15.91
N ARG A 106 6.23 11.02 -16.80
CA ARG A 106 5.69 12.34 -16.45
C ARG A 106 4.16 12.32 -16.33
N LEU A 107 3.64 12.93 -15.26
CA LEU A 107 2.20 13.06 -15.06
C LEU A 107 1.66 14.23 -15.90
N SER A 108 0.48 14.07 -16.51
CA SER A 108 -0.10 15.15 -17.33
C SER A 108 -0.22 16.45 -16.52
N ARG A 109 0.06 17.59 -17.16
CA ARG A 109 0.09 18.90 -16.47
C ARG A 109 -1.25 19.23 -15.83
N ASP A 110 -2.31 18.98 -16.59
CA ASP A 110 -3.72 19.17 -16.23
C ASP A 110 -4.33 18.06 -15.34
N TYR A 111 -3.53 17.12 -14.85
CA TYR A 111 -4.05 15.95 -14.13
C TYR A 111 -4.91 16.34 -12.91
N PHE A 112 -4.41 17.27 -12.08
CA PHE A 112 -5.10 17.70 -10.86
C PHE A 112 -6.31 18.60 -11.13
N GLU A 113 -6.37 19.22 -12.31
CA GLU A 113 -7.50 20.05 -12.74
C GLU A 113 -8.65 19.17 -13.25
N ARG A 114 -8.33 18.16 -14.07
CA ARG A 114 -9.31 17.25 -14.68
C ARG A 114 -9.80 16.18 -13.70
N THR A 115 -8.93 15.67 -12.84
CA THR A 115 -9.24 14.53 -11.98
C THR A 115 -9.88 15.01 -10.68
N LYS A 116 -11.09 14.52 -10.38
CA LYS A 116 -11.78 14.78 -9.12
C LYS A 116 -11.71 13.55 -8.24
N PRO A 117 -10.87 13.53 -7.19
CA PRO A 117 -10.74 12.40 -6.31
C PRO A 117 -11.98 12.32 -5.42
N CYS A 118 -12.47 11.12 -5.16
CA CYS A 118 -13.45 10.89 -4.11
C CYS A 118 -12.76 10.52 -2.78
N ARG A 119 -11.56 9.94 -2.85
CA ARG A 119 -10.74 9.63 -1.69
C ARG A 119 -9.27 9.52 -2.09
N ILE A 120 -8.39 9.98 -1.21
CA ILE A 120 -6.94 9.90 -1.36
C ILE A 120 -6.39 9.30 -0.08
N TYR A 121 -5.58 8.26 -0.22
CA TYR A 121 -4.75 7.75 0.86
C TYR A 121 -3.33 8.19 0.59
N LEU A 122 -2.65 8.70 1.60
CA LEU A 122 -1.33 9.28 1.45
C LEU A 122 -0.51 9.01 2.69
N SER A 123 0.68 8.45 2.51
CA SER A 123 1.62 8.30 3.62
C SER A 123 2.08 9.68 4.09
N GLU A 124 2.32 9.82 5.40
CA GLU A 124 2.71 11.07 6.03
C GLU A 124 3.87 11.79 5.33
N HIS A 125 4.84 11.03 4.79
CA HIS A 125 6.01 11.59 4.13
C HIS A 125 5.93 11.58 2.59
N TYR A 126 4.76 11.33 1.99
CA TYR A 126 4.56 11.28 0.53
C TYR A 126 5.43 10.21 -0.15
N ARG A 127 5.59 9.06 0.50
CA ARG A 127 6.32 7.89 -0.01
C ARG A 127 5.41 6.86 -0.64
N ALA A 128 4.11 6.88 -0.29
CA ALA A 128 3.08 6.11 -0.98
C ALA A 128 1.75 6.87 -1.06
N ALA A 129 1.01 6.67 -2.14
CA ALA A 129 -0.30 7.28 -2.36
C ALA A 129 -1.24 6.38 -3.15
N ILE A 130 -2.52 6.40 -2.80
CA ILE A 130 -3.61 5.85 -3.61
C ILE A 130 -4.62 6.97 -3.88
N VAL A 131 -4.97 7.17 -5.15
CA VAL A 131 -6.00 8.13 -5.58
C VAL A 131 -7.19 7.36 -6.13
N LEU A 132 -8.35 7.56 -5.52
CA LEU A 132 -9.62 6.99 -5.94
C LEU A 132 -10.53 8.04 -6.58
N THR A 133 -11.19 7.67 -7.68
CA THR A 133 -12.24 8.46 -8.34
C THR A 133 -13.56 7.71 -8.31
N ARG A 134 -14.67 8.43 -8.55
CA ARG A 134 -16.02 7.84 -8.67
C ARG A 134 -16.41 7.88 -10.14
N GLU A 135 -16.68 6.71 -10.72
CA GLU A 135 -16.91 6.55 -12.16
C GLU A 135 -18.15 5.67 -12.36
N GLY A 136 -19.25 6.24 -12.88
CA GLY A 136 -20.50 5.49 -13.07
C GLY A 136 -21.05 4.84 -11.79
N GLY A 137 -20.87 5.49 -10.64
CA GLY A 137 -21.25 4.94 -9.32
C GLY A 137 -20.21 4.00 -8.69
N LEU A 138 -19.25 3.49 -9.47
CA LEU A 138 -18.21 2.57 -9.02
C LEU A 138 -16.97 3.32 -8.54
N THR A 139 -16.24 2.74 -7.57
CA THR A 139 -14.97 3.28 -7.11
C THR A 139 -13.85 2.80 -8.05
N HIS A 140 -13.12 3.74 -8.64
CA HIS A 140 -11.99 3.46 -9.53
C HIS A 140 -10.67 3.88 -8.86
N MET A 141 -9.66 3.02 -8.86
CA MET A 141 -8.31 3.40 -8.44
C MET A 141 -7.53 3.94 -9.63
N ASP A 142 -7.35 5.26 -9.63
CA ASP A 142 -6.67 5.99 -10.71
C ASP A 142 -5.15 6.00 -10.57
N LYS A 143 -4.66 6.04 -9.32
CA LYS A 143 -3.23 5.92 -9.00
C LYS A 143 -3.03 5.03 -7.80
N PHE A 144 -2.00 4.20 -7.90
CA PHE A 144 -1.33 3.59 -6.77
C PHE A 144 0.17 3.78 -6.99
N ALA A 145 0.75 4.72 -6.25
CA ALA A 145 2.15 5.10 -6.35
C ALA A 145 2.87 4.72 -5.05
N VAL A 146 3.99 4.04 -5.18
CA VAL A 146 4.94 3.75 -4.10
C VAL A 146 6.31 4.17 -4.62
N GLY A 147 6.92 5.14 -3.96
CA GLY A 147 8.26 5.64 -4.33
C GLY A 147 9.29 4.53 -4.26
N GLU A 148 10.34 4.62 -5.08
CA GLU A 148 11.39 3.59 -5.15
C GLU A 148 12.03 3.34 -3.78
N GLU A 149 12.27 4.40 -3.00
CA GLU A 149 12.83 4.29 -1.65
C GLU A 149 11.93 3.56 -0.65
N ALA A 150 10.64 3.35 -0.96
CA ALA A 150 9.68 2.70 -0.06
C ALA A 150 9.33 1.27 -0.52
N GLN A 151 9.88 0.82 -1.64
CA GLN A 151 9.71 -0.55 -2.12
C GLN A 151 10.47 -1.52 -1.21
N GLY A 152 9.86 -2.66 -0.88
CA GLY A 152 10.43 -3.62 0.09
C GLY A 152 10.24 -3.25 1.56
N GLU A 153 9.81 -2.02 1.87
CA GLU A 153 9.52 -1.60 3.24
C GLU A 153 8.12 -2.00 3.75
N GLY A 154 7.29 -2.57 2.87
CA GLY A 154 5.92 -2.96 3.19
C GLY A 154 4.92 -1.79 3.18
N LEU A 155 5.36 -0.54 2.96
CA LEU A 155 4.49 0.64 2.92
C LEU A 155 3.39 0.52 1.85
N GLY A 156 3.73 0.00 0.67
CA GLY A 156 2.75 -0.24 -0.40
C GLY A 156 1.63 -1.21 0.03
N ARG A 157 1.98 -2.26 0.77
CA ARG A 157 0.99 -3.21 1.32
C ARG A 157 0.16 -2.54 2.42
N ALA A 158 0.78 -1.77 3.30
CA ALA A 158 0.09 -1.07 4.38
C ALA A 158 -0.97 -0.09 3.85
N ILE A 159 -0.62 0.76 2.88
CA ILE A 159 -1.57 1.71 2.28
C ILE A 159 -2.68 1.00 1.51
N TRP A 160 -2.37 -0.11 0.84
CA TRP A 160 -3.37 -0.95 0.20
C TRP A 160 -4.36 -1.52 1.21
N GLN A 161 -3.91 -2.07 2.34
CA GLN A 161 -4.81 -2.66 3.35
C GLN A 161 -5.75 -1.63 3.97
N VAL A 162 -5.23 -0.44 4.32
CA VAL A 162 -6.08 0.66 4.82
C VAL A 162 -7.11 1.09 3.77
N MET A 163 -6.70 1.20 2.50
CA MET A 163 -7.61 1.52 1.41
C MET A 163 -8.67 0.42 1.21
N HIS A 164 -8.26 -0.84 1.15
CA HIS A 164 -9.12 -1.99 0.88
C HIS A 164 -10.19 -2.15 1.96
N ALA A 165 -9.82 -2.03 3.24
CA ALA A 165 -10.74 -2.13 4.38
C ALA A 165 -11.90 -1.12 4.32
N GLU A 166 -11.67 0.07 3.76
CA GLU A 166 -12.68 1.12 3.67
C GLU A 166 -13.40 1.21 2.31
N ASN A 167 -13.01 0.37 1.34
CA ASN A 167 -13.56 0.38 -0.01
C ASN A 167 -13.87 -1.07 -0.44
N PRO A 168 -15.05 -1.62 -0.09
CA PRO A 168 -15.39 -3.02 -0.35
C PRO A 168 -15.57 -3.35 -1.83
N GLN A 169 -15.70 -2.34 -2.70
CA GLN A 169 -15.81 -2.48 -4.15
C GLN A 169 -14.84 -1.53 -4.83
N LEU A 170 -14.01 -2.05 -5.73
CA LEU A 170 -13.01 -1.30 -6.47
C LEU A 170 -12.71 -1.95 -7.82
N PHE A 171 -12.38 -1.13 -8.80
CA PHE A 171 -11.75 -1.58 -10.04
C PHE A 171 -10.60 -0.67 -10.45
N TRP A 172 -9.67 -1.22 -11.23
CA TRP A 172 -8.51 -0.48 -11.72
C TRP A 172 -7.93 -1.14 -12.96
N ARG A 173 -6.94 -0.47 -13.56
CA ARG A 173 -6.17 -1.02 -14.66
C ARG A 173 -4.68 -0.91 -14.41
N SER A 174 -3.93 -1.83 -15.00
CA SER A 174 -2.48 -1.84 -15.02
C SER A 174 -1.96 -2.22 -16.39
N ARG A 175 -0.74 -1.80 -16.74
CA ARG A 175 -0.07 -2.25 -17.98
C ARG A 175 0.30 -3.72 -17.85
N ARG A 176 0.28 -4.48 -18.95
CA ARG A 176 0.58 -5.94 -18.93
C ARG A 176 1.94 -6.28 -18.33
N GLY A 177 2.98 -5.50 -18.63
CA GLY A 177 4.35 -5.72 -18.14
C GLY A 177 4.65 -5.08 -16.79
N ASN A 178 3.66 -4.56 -16.07
CA ASN A 178 3.89 -3.93 -14.77
C ASN A 178 4.24 -4.99 -13.71
N PRO A 179 5.40 -4.88 -13.02
CA PRO A 179 5.82 -5.86 -12.01
C PRO A 179 4.81 -6.06 -10.87
N ILE A 180 4.04 -5.03 -10.51
CA ILE A 180 3.03 -5.13 -9.43
C ILE A 180 1.80 -5.97 -9.83
N ASN A 181 1.70 -6.45 -11.07
CA ASN A 181 0.54 -7.24 -11.51
C ASN A 181 0.35 -8.52 -10.70
N GLU A 182 1.43 -9.18 -10.25
CA GLU A 182 1.31 -10.36 -9.39
C GLU A 182 0.59 -10.03 -8.08
N PHE A 183 0.93 -8.89 -7.47
CA PHE A 183 0.22 -8.37 -6.30
C PHE A 183 -1.26 -8.10 -6.62
N TYR A 184 -1.57 -7.53 -7.78
CA TYR A 184 -2.97 -7.29 -8.19
C TYR A 184 -3.75 -8.58 -8.41
N PHE A 185 -3.18 -9.60 -9.04
CA PHE A 185 -3.83 -10.90 -9.18
C PHE A 185 -4.14 -11.55 -7.83
N ALA A 186 -3.24 -11.40 -6.86
CA ALA A 186 -3.44 -11.94 -5.51
C ALA A 186 -4.50 -11.18 -4.69
N ASN A 187 -4.88 -9.96 -5.07
CA ASN A 187 -5.80 -9.09 -4.32
C ASN A 187 -7.06 -8.70 -5.14
N ALA A 188 -7.33 -9.37 -6.25
CA ALA A 188 -8.50 -9.15 -7.09
C ALA A 188 -9.39 -10.41 -7.09
N ASP A 189 -10.70 -10.23 -7.18
CA ASP A 189 -11.65 -11.33 -7.38
C ASP A 189 -11.68 -11.76 -8.85
N GLY A 190 -11.36 -10.83 -9.76
CA GLY A 190 -11.33 -11.09 -11.19
C GLY A 190 -10.43 -10.12 -11.95
N ALA A 191 -10.03 -10.56 -13.14
CA ALA A 191 -9.25 -9.75 -14.05
C ALA A 191 -9.60 -10.06 -15.51
N MET A 192 -9.52 -9.03 -16.36
CA MET A 192 -9.67 -9.16 -17.80
C MET A 192 -8.46 -8.54 -18.50
N LYS A 193 -7.87 -9.29 -19.41
CA LYS A 193 -6.67 -8.90 -20.15
C LYS A 193 -7.07 -8.48 -21.56
N ASP A 194 -6.56 -7.32 -21.96
CA ASP A 194 -6.59 -6.83 -23.34
C ASP A 194 -5.14 -6.67 -23.85
N ALA A 195 -4.96 -6.28 -25.11
CA ALA A 195 -3.64 -6.08 -25.71
C ALA A 195 -2.79 -5.06 -24.91
N ARG A 196 -3.42 -4.00 -24.40
CA ARG A 196 -2.74 -2.86 -23.76
C ARG A 196 -2.80 -2.87 -22.24
N TRP A 197 -3.88 -3.37 -21.66
CA TRP A 197 -4.21 -3.23 -20.25
C TRP A 197 -4.69 -4.55 -19.66
N THR A 198 -4.43 -4.75 -18.37
CA THR A 198 -5.17 -5.69 -17.54
C THR A 198 -6.08 -4.88 -16.63
N VAL A 199 -7.38 -5.15 -16.68
CA VAL A 199 -8.39 -4.58 -15.78
C VAL A 199 -8.60 -5.57 -14.64
N PHE A 200 -8.62 -5.07 -13.41
CA PHE A 200 -8.82 -5.85 -12.19
C PHE A 200 -10.00 -5.29 -11.42
N TRP A 201 -10.68 -6.14 -10.66
CA TRP A 201 -11.77 -5.73 -9.77
C TRP A 201 -11.88 -6.65 -8.56
N TYR A 202 -12.52 -6.13 -7.51
CA TYR A 202 -13.03 -6.92 -6.41
C TYR A 202 -14.36 -6.34 -5.89
N GLY A 203 -15.12 -7.15 -5.16
CA GLY A 203 -16.37 -6.76 -4.51
C GLY A 203 -17.50 -6.45 -5.49
N MET A 204 -17.47 -7.04 -6.68
CA MET A 204 -18.53 -6.89 -7.71
C MET A 204 -19.47 -8.10 -7.80
N GLY A 205 -19.12 -9.23 -7.17
CA GLY A 205 -19.88 -10.47 -7.25
C GLY A 205 -20.16 -10.88 -8.70
N ASP A 206 -21.35 -11.43 -8.94
CA ASP A 206 -21.81 -11.84 -10.27
C ASP A 206 -22.55 -10.74 -11.05
N ASP A 207 -22.39 -9.46 -10.66
CA ASP A 207 -22.98 -8.33 -11.40
C ASP A 207 -22.15 -8.02 -12.65
N TRP A 208 -22.39 -8.80 -13.70
CA TRP A 208 -21.75 -8.67 -15.02
C TRP A 208 -21.92 -7.28 -15.64
N SER A 209 -22.98 -6.55 -15.28
CA SER A 209 -23.23 -5.19 -15.79
C SER A 209 -22.19 -4.22 -15.24
N ARG A 210 -21.89 -4.31 -13.93
CA ARG A 210 -20.83 -3.51 -13.29
C ARG A 210 -19.45 -3.86 -13.81
N ILE A 211 -19.16 -5.16 -13.96
CA ILE A 211 -17.87 -5.62 -14.49
C ILE A 211 -17.67 -5.08 -15.91
N ARG A 212 -18.70 -5.16 -16.76
CA ARG A 212 -18.66 -4.60 -18.12
C ARG A 212 -18.41 -3.09 -18.09
N ALA A 213 -19.11 -2.35 -17.24
CA ALA A 213 -18.92 -0.90 -17.10
C ALA A 213 -17.50 -0.54 -16.64
N ALA A 214 -16.95 -1.28 -15.66
CA ALA A 214 -15.57 -1.11 -15.18
C ALA A 214 -14.53 -1.36 -16.27
N VAL A 215 -14.71 -2.44 -17.04
CA VAL A 215 -13.86 -2.78 -18.19
C VAL A 215 -13.89 -1.68 -19.25
N GLU A 216 -15.07 -1.25 -19.67
CA GLU A 216 -15.23 -0.23 -20.71
C GLU A 216 -14.68 1.13 -20.25
N HIS A 217 -14.87 1.49 -18.98
CA HIS A 217 -14.24 2.67 -18.40
C HIS A 217 -12.70 2.58 -18.49
N CYS A 218 -12.11 1.46 -18.06
CA CYS A 218 -10.67 1.28 -18.09
C CYS A 218 -10.08 1.24 -19.50
N ARG A 219 -10.84 0.80 -20.51
CA ARG A 219 -10.41 0.82 -21.92
C ARG A 219 -10.37 2.22 -22.50
N THR A 220 -11.42 3.00 -22.26
CA THR A 220 -11.63 4.32 -22.87
C THR A 220 -10.92 5.44 -22.12
N ARG A 221 -10.63 5.28 -20.82
CA ARG A 221 -9.98 6.32 -20.01
C ARG A 221 -8.62 6.71 -20.62
N PRO A 222 -8.36 7.99 -20.93
CA PRO A 222 -7.06 8.42 -21.45
C PRO A 222 -5.90 8.08 -20.51
N ALA A 223 -4.71 7.89 -21.08
CA ALA A 223 -3.50 7.74 -20.28
C ALA A 223 -3.16 9.08 -19.60
N THR A 224 -2.98 9.07 -18.28
CA THR A 224 -2.62 10.27 -17.52
C THR A 224 -1.10 10.42 -17.33
N LEU A 225 -0.32 9.41 -17.72
CA LEU A 225 1.14 9.39 -17.67
C LEU A 225 1.67 9.39 -19.10
N LYS A 226 2.59 10.30 -19.40
CA LYS A 226 3.26 10.48 -20.69
C LYS A 226 4.70 9.98 -20.58
N ASP A 227 5.24 9.51 -21.71
CA ASP A 227 6.67 9.21 -21.82
C ASP A 227 7.49 10.48 -21.62
#